data_AF-A0A4Q2XIR5-F1
#
_entry.id   AF-A0A4Q2XIR5-F1
#
_cell.length_a   1.000
_cell.length_b   1.000
_cell.length_c   1.000
_cell.angle_alpha   90.00
_cell.angle_beta   90.00
_cell.angle_gamma   90.00
#
_symmetry.space_group_name_H-M   'P 1'
#
loop_
_entity.id
_entity.type
_entity.pdbx_description
1 polymer ?
#
loop_
_entity_poly.entity_id
_entity_poly.type
_entity_poly.pdbx_seq_one_letter_code
_entity_poly.pdbx_strand_id
1 'polypeptide(L)'
;MQTHPDGSRVMWVRAKDRLSVAKYDFAPNGALSFLTHLRLDKEGNPLNAKIRNDRNEVIYQASYGYHRDTGTLVAELLFDKRPEAAPEPGQMVPVRRVKYGVDAAGRETHEIEQLPVVLADNGAEPAPLPSPFSPAVFPKGW
;
A
#
# COMPACT_ATOMS: atom_id res chain seq x y z
N MET A 1 10.57 1.34 19.95
CA MET A 1 10.62 -0.02 19.38
C MET A 1 9.74 -0.91 20.23
N GLN A 2 8.84 -1.67 19.61
CA GLN A 2 7.96 -2.62 20.26
C GLN A 2 8.49 -4.04 20.03
N THR A 3 8.38 -4.90 21.03
CA THR A 3 8.78 -6.31 20.94
C THR A 3 7.55 -7.17 21.20
N HIS A 4 7.38 -8.22 20.40
CA HIS A 4 6.26 -9.16 20.48
C HIS A 4 6.67 -10.44 21.24
N PRO A 5 5.71 -11.22 21.76
CA PRO A 5 6.01 -12.46 22.51
C PRO A 5 6.79 -13.52 21.72
N ASP A 6 6.67 -13.52 20.39
CA ASP A 6 7.41 -14.40 19.49
C ASP A 6 8.87 -13.94 19.23
N GLY A 7 9.29 -12.83 19.84
CA GLY A 7 10.60 -12.23 19.68
C GLY A 7 10.73 -11.27 18.49
N SER A 8 9.71 -11.19 17.63
CA SER A 8 9.67 -10.21 16.53
C SER A 8 9.58 -8.79 17.08
N ARG A 9 10.05 -7.81 16.29
CA ARG A 9 10.15 -6.42 16.72
C ARG A 9 9.65 -5.47 15.65
N VAL A 10 9.03 -4.37 16.09
CA VAL A 10 8.58 -3.30 15.22
C VAL A 10 9.18 -1.97 15.65
N MET A 11 9.72 -1.22 14.70
CA MET A 11 10.24 0.12 14.92
C MET A 11 9.58 1.11 13.97
N TRP A 12 9.13 2.24 14.52
CA TRP A 12 8.55 3.34 13.77
C TRP A 12 9.48 4.54 13.81
N VAL A 13 9.74 5.14 12.66
CA VAL A 13 10.55 6.34 12.51
C VAL A 13 9.73 7.36 11.72
N ARG A 14 9.38 8.49 12.35
CA ARG A 14 8.70 9.59 11.68
C ARG A 14 9.74 10.61 11.22
N ALA A 15 9.66 11.02 9.96
CA ALA A 15 10.52 12.05 9.41
C ALA A 15 10.19 13.43 10.00
N LYS A 16 11.15 14.37 9.91
CA LYS A 16 10.98 15.75 10.42
C LYS A 16 9.81 16.48 9.77
N ASP A 17 9.48 16.14 8.52
CA ASP A 17 8.36 16.72 7.78
C ASP A 17 6.99 16.29 8.34
N ARG A 18 6.95 15.33 9.28
CA ARG A 18 5.76 14.70 9.88
C ARG A 18 4.81 14.02 8.89
N LEU A 19 5.08 14.10 7.61
CA LEU A 19 4.27 13.55 6.53
C LEU A 19 4.84 12.22 6.01
N SER A 20 6.02 11.81 6.48
CA SER A 20 6.59 10.51 6.13
C SER A 20 6.86 9.68 7.39
N VAL A 21 6.50 8.40 7.34
CA VAL A 21 6.75 7.43 8.41
C VAL A 21 7.35 6.17 7.81
N ALA A 22 8.43 5.67 8.40
CA ALA A 22 8.99 4.36 8.11
C ALA A 22 8.65 3.39 9.24
N LYS A 23 8.19 2.20 8.88
CA LYS A 23 8.00 1.06 9.77
C LYS A 23 9.00 -0.03 9.39
N TYR A 24 9.76 -0.50 10.36
CA TYR A 24 10.69 -1.60 10.22
C TYR A 24 10.13 -2.78 11.01
N ASP A 25 9.87 -3.89 10.33
CA ASP A 25 9.45 -5.15 10.91
C ASP A 25 10.65 -6.10 10.92
N PHE A 26 11.06 -6.55 12.10
CA PHE A 26 12.19 -7.45 12.30
C PHE A 26 11.70 -8.83 12.75
N ALA A 27 12.26 -9.88 12.15
CA ALA A 27 12.08 -11.26 12.58
C ALA A 27 12.67 -11.49 13.99
N PRO A 28 12.31 -12.61 14.66
CA PRO A 28 12.84 -12.94 15.99
C PRO A 28 14.37 -13.01 16.05
N ASN A 29 15.01 -13.44 14.96
CA ASN A 29 16.47 -13.48 14.82
C ASN A 29 17.13 -12.09 14.66
N GLY A 30 16.35 -11.00 14.64
CA GLY A 30 16.81 -9.63 14.48
C GLY A 30 17.04 -9.18 13.04
N ALA A 31 16.85 -10.05 12.04
CA ALA A 31 16.90 -9.66 10.64
C ALA A 31 15.69 -8.78 10.28
N LEU A 32 15.90 -7.81 9.39
CA LEU A 32 14.80 -7.02 8.83
C LEU A 32 13.98 -7.92 7.90
N SER A 33 12.68 -8.03 8.15
CA SER A 33 11.74 -8.76 7.29
C SER A 33 11.09 -7.82 6.28
N PHE A 34 10.58 -6.67 6.75
CA PHE A 34 9.91 -5.69 5.90
C PHE A 34 10.25 -4.26 6.28
N LEU A 35 10.28 -3.40 5.27
CA LEU A 35 10.33 -1.96 5.42
C LEU A 35 9.12 -1.33 4.73
N THR A 36 8.25 -0.70 5.51
CA THR A 36 7.10 0.05 5.00
C THR A 36 7.37 1.54 5.06
N HIS A 37 7.30 2.22 3.92
CA HIS A 37 7.30 3.68 3.84
C HIS A 37 5.88 4.16 3.62
N LEU A 38 5.39 4.98 4.54
CA LEU A 38 4.08 5.62 4.49
C LEU A 38 4.24 7.10 4.19
N ARG A 39 3.45 7.62 3.26
CA ARG A 39 3.14 9.05 3.16
C ARG A 39 1.82 9.29 3.88
N LEU A 40 1.77 10.35 4.68
CA LEU A 40 0.59 10.75 5.43
C LEU A 40 0.01 12.06 4.87
N ASP A 41 -1.28 12.29 5.11
CA ASP A 41 -1.89 13.61 5.02
C ASP A 41 -1.53 14.47 6.25
N LYS A 42 -2.11 15.67 6.34
CA LYS A 42 -1.82 16.61 7.44
C LYS A 42 -2.42 16.16 8.77
N GLU A 43 -3.48 15.38 8.70
CA GLU A 43 -4.24 14.80 9.79
C GLU A 43 -3.55 13.52 10.33
N GLY A 44 -2.60 12.97 9.58
CA GLY A 44 -1.79 11.82 9.95
C GLY A 44 -2.30 10.49 9.36
N ASN A 45 -3.29 10.53 8.49
CA ASN A 45 -3.81 9.35 7.82
C ASN A 45 -2.87 8.91 6.70
N PRO A 46 -2.55 7.61 6.57
CA PRO A 46 -1.74 7.11 5.46
C PRO A 46 -2.41 7.36 4.11
N LEU A 47 -1.77 8.09 3.20
CA LEU A 47 -2.20 8.29 1.82
C LEU A 47 -1.66 7.21 0.88
N ASN A 48 -0.41 6.83 1.07
CA ASN A 48 0.23 5.77 0.30
C ASN A 48 1.19 4.95 1.16
N ALA A 49 1.43 3.72 0.73
CA ALA A 49 2.43 2.84 1.30
C ALA A 49 3.27 2.20 0.20
N LYS A 50 4.58 2.06 0.46
CA LYS A 50 5.47 1.15 -0.28
C LYS A 50 6.06 0.17 0.71
N ILE A 51 5.82 -1.12 0.50
CA ILE A 51 6.38 -2.19 1.33
C ILE A 51 7.50 -2.86 0.57
N ARG A 52 8.65 -2.98 1.23
CA ARG A 52 9.85 -3.61 0.71
C ARG A 52 10.20 -4.86 1.52
N ASN A 53 10.79 -5.84 0.86
CA ASN A 53 11.38 -7.01 1.52
C ASN A 53 12.77 -6.67 2.12
N ASP A 54 13.41 -7.69 2.68
CA ASP A 54 14.76 -7.68 3.24
C ASP A 54 15.86 -7.30 2.22
N ARG A 55 15.59 -7.49 0.93
CA ARG A 55 16.46 -7.09 -0.20
C ARG A 55 16.20 -5.68 -0.71
N ASN A 56 15.36 -4.91 -0.03
CA ASN A 56 14.95 -3.55 -0.42
C ASN A 56 14.16 -3.48 -1.74
N GLU A 57 13.57 -4.60 -2.18
CA GLU A 57 12.71 -4.67 -3.37
C GLU A 57 11.27 -4.33 -2.99
N VAL A 58 10.62 -3.45 -3.75
CA VAL A 58 9.18 -3.14 -3.54
C VAL A 58 8.35 -4.36 -3.91
N ILE A 59 7.66 -4.92 -2.92
CA ILE A 59 6.80 -6.09 -3.08
C ILE A 59 5.32 -5.73 -3.03
N TYR A 60 4.98 -4.61 -2.40
CA TYR A 60 3.63 -4.07 -2.36
C TYR A 60 3.61 -2.56 -2.48
N GLN A 61 2.53 -2.06 -3.08
CA GLN A 61 2.13 -0.66 -2.96
C GLN A 61 0.68 -0.58 -2.55
N ALA A 62 0.36 0.39 -1.71
CA ALA A 62 -1.01 0.72 -1.36
C ALA A 62 -1.30 2.21 -1.50
N SER A 63 -2.54 2.55 -1.78
CA SER A 63 -3.09 3.90 -1.77
C SER A 63 -4.42 3.89 -1.04
N TYR A 64 -4.66 4.87 -0.19
CA TYR A 64 -5.80 4.91 0.71
C TYR A 64 -6.63 6.16 0.43
N GLY A 65 -7.94 6.00 0.56
CA GLY A 65 -8.93 7.05 0.33
C GLY A 65 -9.85 7.16 1.52
N TYR A 66 -9.98 8.36 2.05
CA TYR A 66 -10.77 8.65 3.24
C TYR A 66 -11.97 9.52 2.90
N HIS A 67 -13.05 9.34 3.65
CA HIS A 67 -14.18 10.25 3.65
C HIS A 67 -13.73 11.61 4.17
N ARG A 68 -14.01 12.67 3.42
CA ARG A 68 -13.47 14.01 3.67
C ARG A 68 -13.85 14.56 5.04
N ASP A 69 -15.09 14.34 5.48
CA ASP A 69 -15.62 14.99 6.68
C ASP A 69 -15.39 14.17 7.95
N THR A 70 -15.29 12.84 7.83
CA THR A 70 -15.20 11.93 8.98
C THR A 70 -13.80 11.35 9.16
N GLY A 71 -12.94 11.44 8.14
CA GLY A 71 -11.62 10.79 8.15
C GLY A 71 -11.68 9.26 8.08
N THR A 72 -12.86 8.68 7.83
CA THR A 72 -13.05 7.22 7.76
C THR A 72 -12.43 6.67 6.48
N LEU A 73 -11.70 5.56 6.56
CA LEU A 73 -11.21 4.86 5.37
C LEU A 73 -12.40 4.33 4.56
N VAL A 74 -12.50 4.69 3.29
CA VAL A 74 -13.61 4.25 2.42
C VAL A 74 -13.13 3.52 1.17
N ALA A 75 -11.84 3.63 0.82
CA ALA A 75 -11.29 2.84 -0.27
C ALA A 75 -9.78 2.62 -0.14
N GLU A 76 -9.31 1.51 -0.71
CA GLU A 76 -7.90 1.16 -0.83
C GLU A 76 -7.61 0.66 -2.24
N LEU A 77 -6.43 0.96 -2.77
CA LEU A 77 -5.81 0.22 -3.87
C LEU A 77 -4.63 -0.55 -3.31
N LEU A 78 -4.52 -1.83 -3.65
CA LEU A 78 -3.41 -2.68 -3.31
C LEU A 78 -2.84 -3.31 -4.58
N PHE A 79 -1.58 -3.01 -4.84
CA PHE A 79 -0.79 -3.62 -5.90
C PHE A 79 0.20 -4.62 -5.30
N ASP A 80 0.09 -5.90 -5.70
CA ASP A 80 1.02 -6.97 -5.34
C ASP A 80 2.04 -7.16 -6.46
N LYS A 81 3.32 -6.87 -6.17
CA LYS A 81 4.43 -7.01 -7.13
C LYS A 81 5.13 -8.36 -7.02
N ARG A 82 4.54 -9.34 -6.32
CA ARG A 82 5.09 -10.70 -6.17
C ARG A 82 4.34 -11.74 -7.02
N PRO A 83 3.88 -11.46 -8.25
CA PRO A 83 3.18 -12.50 -9.00
C PRO A 83 4.09 -13.72 -9.16
N GLU A 84 3.51 -14.92 -9.01
CA GLU A 84 4.23 -16.21 -9.06
C GLU A 84 4.93 -16.44 -10.42
N ALA A 85 4.51 -15.71 -11.45
CA ALA A 85 5.17 -15.59 -12.75
C ALA A 85 5.34 -14.11 -13.10
N ALA A 86 6.44 -13.77 -13.80
CA ALA A 86 6.58 -12.44 -14.40
C ALA A 86 5.39 -12.21 -15.35
N PRO A 87 4.64 -11.10 -15.22
CA PRO A 87 3.62 -10.77 -16.20
C PRO A 87 4.30 -10.61 -17.56
N GLU A 88 3.72 -11.18 -18.62
CA GLU A 88 4.18 -10.94 -19.98
C GLU A 88 4.20 -9.43 -20.28
N PRO A 89 5.10 -8.92 -21.12
CA PRO A 89 5.11 -7.51 -21.49
C PRO A 89 3.74 -7.04 -21.99
N GLY A 90 3.16 -6.04 -21.31
CA GLY A 90 1.81 -5.53 -21.59
C GLY A 90 0.67 -6.27 -20.88
N GLN A 91 0.97 -7.32 -20.11
CA GLN A 91 -0.01 -8.03 -19.30
C GLN A 91 -0.41 -7.20 -18.08
N MET A 92 -1.72 -7.20 -17.83
CA MET A 92 -2.33 -6.42 -16.77
C MET A 92 -2.09 -7.13 -15.44
N VAL A 93 -1.46 -6.46 -14.49
CA VAL A 93 -1.34 -6.95 -13.11
C VAL A 93 -2.61 -6.59 -12.32
N PRO A 94 -3.09 -7.47 -11.44
CA PRO A 94 -4.27 -7.17 -10.65
C PRO A 94 -3.94 -6.16 -9.55
N VAL A 95 -4.44 -4.93 -9.69
CA VAL A 95 -4.60 -4.06 -8.54
C VAL A 95 -5.94 -4.37 -7.91
N ARG A 96 -5.95 -4.74 -6.64
CA ARG A 96 -7.19 -4.93 -5.90
C ARG A 96 -7.64 -3.58 -5.39
N ARG A 97 -8.87 -3.17 -5.73
CA ARG A 97 -9.56 -2.07 -5.06
C ARG A 97 -10.49 -2.66 -4.02
N VAL A 98 -10.36 -2.20 -2.78
CA VAL A 98 -11.31 -2.51 -1.71
C VAL A 98 -12.10 -1.25 -1.42
N LYS A 99 -13.43 -1.30 -1.47
CA LYS A 99 -14.32 -0.20 -1.07
C LYS A 99 -15.00 -0.58 0.22
N TYR A 100 -14.93 0.30 1.22
CA TYR A 100 -15.56 0.10 2.52
C TYR A 100 -16.86 0.89 2.59
N GLY A 101 -17.85 0.30 3.26
CA GLY A 101 -19.17 0.89 3.44
C GLY A 101 -19.83 0.41 4.72
N VAL A 102 -21.06 0.85 4.90
CA VAL A 102 -21.92 0.44 6.01
C VAL A 102 -23.28 0.08 5.43
N ASP A 103 -23.82 -1.08 5.81
CA ASP A 103 -25.15 -1.51 5.37
C ASP A 103 -26.28 -0.80 6.13
N ALA A 104 -27.53 -1.04 5.74
CA ALA A 104 -28.70 -0.44 6.37
C ALA A 104 -28.89 -0.82 7.86
N ALA A 105 -28.21 -1.87 8.34
CA ALA A 105 -28.22 -2.31 9.73
C ALA A 105 -27.04 -1.74 10.53
N GLY A 106 -26.21 -0.88 9.94
CA GLY A 106 -25.04 -0.29 10.59
C GLY A 106 -23.82 -1.20 10.63
N ARG A 107 -23.79 -2.30 9.87
CA ARG A 107 -22.64 -3.23 9.82
C ARG A 107 -21.66 -2.81 8.75
N GLU A 108 -20.38 -2.91 9.06
CA GLU A 108 -19.30 -2.67 8.09
C GLU A 108 -19.38 -3.68 6.93
N THR A 109 -19.22 -3.17 5.71
CA THR A 109 -19.17 -3.96 4.49
C THR A 109 -17.94 -3.61 3.68
N HIS A 110 -17.49 -4.53 2.83
CA HIS A 110 -16.46 -4.25 1.86
C HIS A 110 -16.75 -4.93 0.53
N GLU A 111 -16.37 -4.27 -0.56
CA GLU A 111 -16.44 -4.79 -1.93
C GLU A 111 -15.03 -4.84 -2.51
N ILE A 112 -14.66 -5.97 -3.12
CA ILE A 112 -13.35 -6.16 -3.74
C ILE A 112 -13.53 -6.17 -5.26
N GLU A 113 -12.87 -5.24 -5.93
CA GLU A 113 -12.85 -5.09 -7.37
C GLU A 113 -11.42 -5.34 -7.87
N GLN A 114 -11.25 -6.16 -8.92
CA GLN A 114 -9.95 -6.27 -9.59
C GLN A 114 -9.88 -5.24 -10.71
N LEU A 115 -8.94 -4.31 -10.57
CA LEU A 115 -8.64 -3.33 -11.59
C LEU A 115 -7.52 -3.85 -12.48
N PRO A 116 -7.69 -3.75 -13.79
CA PRO A 116 -6.66 -4.20 -14.70
C PRO A 116 -5.66 -3.05 -14.90
N VAL A 117 -4.38 -3.29 -14.58
CA VAL A 117 -3.33 -2.24 -14.56
C VAL A 117 -2.14 -2.64 -15.42
N VAL A 118 -1.72 -1.75 -16.32
CA VAL A 118 -0.48 -1.92 -17.07
C VAL A 118 0.66 -1.32 -16.26
N LEU A 119 1.62 -2.14 -15.82
CA LEU A 119 2.89 -1.61 -15.32
C LEU A 119 3.85 -1.48 -16.50
N ALA A 120 4.55 -0.36 -16.56
CA ALA A 120 5.73 -0.25 -17.41
C ALA A 120 6.89 -0.99 -16.73
N ASP A 121 7.48 -1.96 -17.43
CA ASP A 121 8.61 -2.75 -16.94
C ASP A 121 9.93 -2.07 -17.32
N ASN A 122 10.24 -0.97 -16.63
CA ASN A 122 11.39 -0.13 -16.99
C ASN A 122 12.56 -0.24 -16.00
N GLY A 123 12.54 -1.21 -15.06
CA GLY A 123 13.57 -1.35 -14.02
C GLY A 123 13.66 -0.19 -13.00
N ALA A 124 12.89 0.89 -13.20
CA ALA A 124 12.76 2.02 -12.30
C ALA A 124 11.78 1.72 -11.15
N GLU A 125 11.94 2.39 -10.00
CA GLU A 125 11.02 2.24 -8.87
C GLU A 125 9.59 2.61 -9.31
N PRO A 126 8.57 1.76 -9.07
CA PRO A 126 7.21 2.05 -9.50
C PRO A 126 6.70 3.34 -8.84
N ALA A 127 6.06 4.19 -9.66
CA ALA A 127 5.39 5.40 -9.20
C ALA A 127 4.37 5.05 -8.08
N PRO A 128 4.05 5.98 -7.17
CA PRO A 128 2.98 5.77 -6.21
C PRO A 128 1.66 5.46 -6.92
N LEU A 129 0.85 4.58 -6.35
CA LEU A 129 -0.49 4.32 -6.85
C LEU A 129 -1.33 5.62 -6.81
N PRO A 130 -2.23 5.82 -7.78
CA PRO A 130 -3.14 6.96 -7.78
C PRO A 130 -4.15 6.85 -6.63
N SER A 131 -4.98 7.87 -6.47
CA SER A 131 -6.11 7.83 -5.54
C SER A 131 -7.03 6.63 -5.86
N PRO A 132 -7.56 5.93 -4.84
CA PRO A 132 -8.52 4.86 -5.07
C PRO A 132 -9.81 5.31 -5.75
N PHE A 133 -10.15 6.60 -5.70
CA PHE A 133 -11.33 7.17 -6.36
C PHE A 133 -11.10 7.57 -7.82
N SER A 134 -9.86 7.49 -8.32
CA SER A 134 -9.59 7.80 -9.72
C SER A 134 -10.32 6.78 -10.61
N PRO A 135 -11.04 7.23 -11.67
CA PRO A 135 -11.51 6.32 -12.71
C PRO A 135 -10.27 5.62 -13.27
N ALA A 136 -10.28 4.30 -13.35
CA ALA A 136 -9.08 3.52 -13.68
C ALA A 136 -8.52 3.95 -15.04
N VAL A 137 -7.49 4.79 -15.02
CA VAL A 137 -6.68 5.19 -16.17
C VAL A 137 -5.24 5.17 -15.70
N PHE A 138 -4.54 4.11 -16.09
CA PHE A 138 -3.09 4.04 -15.95
C PHE A 138 -2.47 4.56 -17.24
N PRO A 139 -1.47 5.44 -17.16
CA PRO A 139 -1.00 6.20 -18.31
C PRO A 139 -0.44 5.29 -19.41
N LYS A 140 -0.84 5.56 -20.66
CA LYS A 140 0.07 5.41 -21.79
C LYS A 140 1.10 6.53 -21.69
N GLY A 141 2.37 6.18 -21.54
CA GLY A 141 3.47 7.14 -21.44
C GLY A 141 4.26 6.99 -20.14
N TRP A 142 4.96 5.87 -20.04
CA TRP A 142 6.21 5.65 -19.32
C TRP A 142 7.10 4.81 -20.23
#